data_AF-A0A1B1ZUT6-F1
#
_entry.id   AF-A0A1B1ZUT6-F1
#
_cell.length_a   1.000
_cell.length_b   1.000
_cell.length_c   1.000
_cell.angle_alpha   90.00
_cell.angle_beta   90.00
_cell.angle_gamma   90.00
#
_symmetry.space_group_name_H-M   'P 1'
#
loop_
_entity.id
_entity.type
_entity.pdbx_description
1 polymer ?
#
loop_
_entity_poly.entity_id
_entity_poly.type
_entity_poly.pdbx_seq_one_letter_code
_entity_poly.pdbx_strand_id
1 'polypeptide(L)' 'MDTLSGCPLCSRPRTPADARGLAWSSHHGPSGVGYVCGPCTRSGLADLECGLLDPVRTRPVPPVAQPAEHRAA' A
#
# COMPACT_ATOMS: atom_id res chain seq x y z
N MET A 1 -15.61 -5.97 13.45
CA MET A 1 -15.05 -6.49 12.18
C MET A 1 -13.93 -5.54 11.83
N ASP A 2 -12.75 -5.79 12.39
CA ASP A 2 -11.60 -4.88 12.33
C ASP A 2 -11.15 -4.75 10.88
N THR A 3 -11.46 -3.61 10.27
CA THR A 3 -11.02 -3.27 8.93
C THR A 3 -9.50 -3.09 9.01
N LEU A 4 -8.77 -4.13 8.63
CA LEU A 4 -7.32 -4.01 8.43
C LEU A 4 -7.09 -2.92 7.39
N SER A 5 -6.37 -1.87 7.78
CA SER A 5 -6.03 -0.78 6.87
C SER A 5 -5.42 -1.35 5.57
N GLY A 6 -5.90 -0.84 4.43
CA GLY A 6 -5.40 -1.23 3.11
C GLY A 6 -3.94 -0.85 2.89
N CYS A 7 -3.38 -1.24 1.74
CA CYS A 7 -2.00 -0.92 1.39
C CYS A 7 -1.84 0.61 1.31
N PRO A 8 -0.91 1.21 2.07
CA PRO A 8 -0.73 2.66 2.08
C PRO A 8 -0.22 3.22 0.74
N LEU A 9 0.29 2.38 -0.15
CA LEU A 9 0.88 2.77 -1.44
C LEU A 9 -0.12 2.71 -2.59
N CYS A 10 -0.99 1.70 -2.62
CA CYS A 10 -1.93 1.47 -3.73
C CYS A 10 -3.40 1.39 -3.30
N SER A 11 -3.69 1.61 -2.02
CA SER A 11 -5.03 1.52 -1.42
C SER A 11 -5.71 0.14 -1.55
N ARG A 12 -5.00 -0.90 -1.99
CA ARG A 12 -5.54 -2.27 -2.07
C ARG A 12 -6.09 -2.68 -0.69
N PRO A 13 -7.36 -3.10 -0.57
CA PRO A 13 -7.91 -3.57 0.69
C PRO A 13 -7.12 -4.77 1.22
N ARG A 14 -6.87 -4.80 2.54
CA ARG A 14 -6.27 -5.93 3.20
C ARG A 14 -7.36 -6.80 3.80
N THR A 15 -7.47 -8.04 3.35
CA THR A 15 -8.49 -8.99 3.83
C THR A 15 -7.92 -9.91 4.93
N PRO A 16 -8.76 -10.59 5.71
CA PRO A 16 -8.29 -11.62 6.64
C PRO A 16 -7.55 -12.79 5.94
N ALA A 17 -7.84 -13.07 4.67
CA ALA A 17 -7.11 -14.08 3.90
C ALA A 17 -5.67 -13.65 3.63
N ASP A 18 -5.45 -12.36 3.35
CA ASP A 18 -4.12 -11.79 3.16
C ASP A 18 -3.24 -11.91 4.43
N ALA A 19 -3.84 -11.83 5.62
CA ALA A 19 -3.13 -11.98 6.89
C ALA A 19 -2.62 -13.42 7.13
N ARG A 20 -3.30 -14.43 6.55
CA ARG A 20 -2.90 -15.84 6.67
C ARG A 20 -1.87 -16.27 5.61
N GLY A 21 -1.82 -15.58 4.47
CA GLY A 21 -1.11 -16.06 3.27
C GLY A 21 0.31 -15.54 3.05
N LEU A 22 0.95 -14.84 4.01
CA LEU A 22 2.26 -14.17 3.83
C LEU A 22 2.33 -13.24 2.59
N ALA A 23 1.20 -12.87 2.00
CA ALA A 23 1.13 -12.06 0.79
C ALA A 23 1.45 -10.58 1.04
N TRP A 24 1.65 -10.20 2.31
CA TRP A 24 1.88 -8.85 2.78
C TRP A 24 3.09 -8.81 3.73
N SER A 25 3.90 -7.78 3.58
CA SER A 25 5.09 -7.56 4.40
C SER A 25 4.77 -6.54 5.49
N SER A 26 5.15 -6.85 6.74
CA SER A 26 5.14 -5.88 7.84
C SER A 26 6.39 -5.02 7.78
N HIS A 27 6.21 -3.72 8.01
CA HIS A 27 7.28 -2.75 8.07
C HIS A 27 7.23 -2.07 9.43
N HIS A 28 8.33 -2.12 10.15
CA HIS A 28 8.45 -1.63 11.51
C HIS A 28 9.23 -0.32 11.48
N GLY A 29 8.55 0.79 11.77
CA GLY A 29 9.15 2.11 11.83
C GLY A 29 8.89 2.79 13.17
N PRO A 30 9.47 3.98 13.38
CA PRO A 30 9.25 4.79 14.59
C PRO A 30 7.76 5.14 14.80
N SER A 31 7.01 5.20 13.70
CA SER A 31 5.58 5.53 13.68
C SER A 31 4.67 4.34 14.01
N GLY A 32 5.21 3.11 14.10
CA GLY A 32 4.44 1.88 14.34
C GLY A 32 4.69 0.81 13.28
N VAL A 33 3.72 -0.10 13.11
CA VAL A 33 3.80 -1.20 12.13
C VAL A 33 2.82 -0.97 10.99
N GLY A 34 3.34 -0.92 9.76
CA GLY A 34 2.56 -0.82 8.52
C GLY A 34 2.59 -2.11 7.72
N TYR A 35 1.55 -2.35 6.91
CA TYR A 35 1.48 -3.55 6.04
C TYR A 35 1.39 -3.14 4.57
N VAL A 36 2.29 -3.67 3.75
CA VAL A 36 2.37 -3.39 2.31
C VAL A 36 2.12 -4.67 1.53
N CYS A 37 1.36 -4.58 0.44
CA CYS A 37 1.07 -5.75 -0.40
C CYS A 37 2.30 -6.16 -1.22
N GLY A 38 2.43 -7.45 -1.51
CA GLY A 38 3.60 -8.01 -2.22
C GLY A 38 4.04 -7.25 -3.50
N PRO A 39 3.13 -6.80 -4.39
CA PRO A 39 3.52 -5.98 -5.54
C PRO A 39 4.22 -4.67 -5.14
N CYS A 40 3.66 -3.91 -4.20
CA CYS A 40 4.24 -2.64 -3.78
C CYS A 40 5.53 -2.85 -2.95
N THR A 41 5.63 -3.92 -2.16
CA THR A 41 6.89 -4.29 -1.51
C THR A 41 7.99 -4.52 -2.55
N ARG A 42 7.71 -5.27 -3.62
CA ARG A 42 8.71 -5.52 -4.67
C ARG A 42 9.10 -4.25 -5.42
N SER A 43 8.14 -3.37 -5.71
CA SER A 43 8.41 -2.13 -6.43
C SER A 43 9.20 -1.11 -5.60
N GLY A 44 8.96 -1.03 -4.29
CA GLY A 44 9.60 -0.07 -3.39
C GLY A 44 10.69 -0.69 -2.50
N LEU A 45 11.20 -1.89 -2.81
CA LEU A 45 12.03 -2.66 -1.89
C LEU A 45 13.27 -1.88 -1.41
N ALA A 46 13.99 -1.24 -2.34
CA ALA A 46 15.18 -0.45 -2.01
C ALA A 46 14.85 0.70 -1.05
N ASP A 47 13.77 1.45 -1.30
CA ASP A 47 13.37 2.57 -0.45
C ASP A 47 12.91 2.11 0.93
N LEU A 48 12.24 0.95 1.01
CA LEU A 48 11.80 0.34 2.25
C LEU A 48 12.99 -0.16 3.09
N GLU A 49 13.97 -0.83 2.47
CA GLU A 49 15.17 -1.35 3.14
C GLU A 49 16.12 -0.23 3.57
N CYS A 50 16.22 0.84 2.79
CA CYS A 50 16.98 2.03 3.15
C CYS A 50 16.24 2.97 4.12
N GLY A 51 15.00 2.67 4.51
CA GLY A 51 14.19 3.50 5.40
C GLY A 51 13.78 4.86 4.81
N LEU A 52 13.84 5.00 3.48
CA LEU A 52 13.43 6.20 2.74
C LEU A 52 11.90 6.28 2.59
N LEU A 53 11.21 5.14 2.78
CA LEU A 53 9.76 5.03 2.76
C LEU A 53 9.24 4.52 4.11
N ASP A 54 8.44 5.31 4.82
CA ASP A 54 7.70 4.89 6.03
C ASP A 54 6.23 4.56 5.67
N PRO A 55 5.84 3.28 5.56
CA PRO A 55 4.48 2.90 5.16
C PRO A 55 3.41 3.33 6.15
N VAL A 56 3.77 3.62 7.41
CA VAL A 56 2.81 4.07 8.43
C VAL A 56 2.48 5.55 8.26
N ARG A 57 3.44 6.35 7.78
CA ARG A 57 3.23 7.78 7.45
C ARG A 57 2.77 8.01 6.03
N THR A 58 2.96 7.03 5.15
CA THR A 58 2.59 7.17 3.75
C THR A 58 1.07 7.17 3.64
N ARG A 59 0.51 8.35 3.36
CA ARG A 59 -0.92 8.49 3.06
C ARG A 59 -1.16 7.96 1.64
N PRO A 60 -2.26 7.21 1.40
CA PRO A 60 -2.60 6.77 0.06
C PRO A 60 -2.63 7.97 -0.90
N VAL A 61 -1.85 7.88 -1.98
CA VAL A 61 -1.98 8.78 -3.11
C VAL A 61 -3.36 8.49 -3.72
N PRO A 62 -4.29 9.46 -3.77
CA PRO A 62 -5.56 9.24 -4.44
C PRO A 62 -5.28 8.91 -5.90
N PRO A 63 -6.05 8.00 -6.53
CA PRO A 63 -5.88 7.73 -7.95
C PRO A 63 -6.00 9.06 -8.71
N VAL A 64 -5.04 9.33 -9.60
CA VAL A 64 -5.15 10.49 -10.49
C VAL A 64 -6.41 10.33 -11.30
N ALA A 65 -7.32 11.31 -11.25
CA ALA A 65 -8.51 11.29 -12.10
C ALA A 65 -8.01 11.33 -13.56
N GLN A 66 -8.19 10.23 -14.28
CA GLN A 66 -7.89 10.23 -15.72
C GLN A 66 -8.86 11.22 -16.39
N PRO A 67 -8.37 12.15 -17.23
CA PRO A 67 -9.26 13.04 -17.96
C PRO A 67 -10.20 12.19 -18.80
N ALA A 68 -11.50 12.45 -18.68
CA ALA A 68 -12.52 11.78 -19.46
C ALA A 68 -12.20 11.96 -20.95
N GLU A 69 -11.82 10.88 -21.61
CA GLU A 69 -11.64 10.87 -23.05
C GLU A 69 -12.98 11.21 -23.71
N HIS A 70 -12.99 12.38 -24.37
CA HIS A 70 -14.10 12.88 -25.16
C HIS A 70 -14.40 11.83 -26.24
N ARG A 71 -15.43 10.99 -26.04
CA ARG A 71 -16.03 10.22 -27.14
C ARG A 71 -16.71 11.23 -28.07
N ALA A 72 -15.99 11.63 -29.11
CA ALA A 72 -16.60 12.28 -30.27
C ALA A 72 -17.56 11.28 -30.93
N ALA A 73 -18.75 11.80 -31.23
CA ALA A 73 -19.89 11.11 -31.83
C ALA A 73 -19.65 10.72 -33.29
#